data_AF-A0A1Y0VTT6-F1
#
_entry.id   AF-A0A1Y0VTT6-F1
#
_cell.length_a   1.000
_cell.length_b   1.000
_cell.length_c   1.000
_cell.angle_alpha   90.00
_cell.angle_beta   90.00
_cell.angle_gamma   90.00
#
_symmetry.space_group_name_H-M   'P 1'
#
loop_
_entity.id
_entity.type
_entity.pdbx_description
1 polymer ?
#
loop_
_entity_poly.entity_id
_entity_poly.type
_entity_poly.pdbx_seq_one_letter_code
_entity_poly.pdbx_strand_id
1 'polypeptide(L)'
;MAEIRPIIDYPDEYQQVLKITKHELDERTFPKIMPITADIAGSNHIILAFPNWWNHLPRPIVTFMEQYQWQDKTIYPVCTHEGNRFGDSLNELSEIA
;
A
#
# COMPACT_ATOMS: atom_id res chain seq x y z
N MET A 1 2.61 15.71 -1.37
CA MET A 1 2.08 14.57 -2.14
C MET A 1 3.27 13.79 -2.67
N ALA A 2 3.26 12.47 -2.53
CA ALA A 2 4.25 11.58 -3.12
C ALA A 2 3.53 10.31 -3.59
N GLU A 3 4.08 9.65 -4.61
CA GLU A 3 3.61 8.38 -5.13
C GLU A 3 4.43 7.23 -4.53
N ILE A 4 3.76 6.14 -4.16
CA ILE A 4 4.41 4.90 -3.74
C ILE A 4 4.56 4.04 -4.99
N ARG A 5 5.78 3.94 -5.51
CA ARG A 5 6.09 3.21 -6.76
C ARG A 5 7.07 2.08 -6.48
N PRO A 6 6.79 0.83 -6.90
CA PRO A 6 7.78 -0.25 -6.89
C PRO A 6 9.05 0.10 -7.68
N ILE A 7 10.20 -0.46 -7.31
CA ILE A 7 11.44 -0.31 -8.10
C ILE A 7 11.31 -1.02 -9.46
N ILE A 8 10.62 -2.16 -9.47
CA ILE A 8 10.29 -2.90 -10.69
C ILE A 8 8.81 -2.62 -10.98
N ASP A 9 8.54 -1.89 -12.06
CA ASP A 9 7.17 -1.55 -12.43
C ASP A 9 6.33 -2.80 -12.68
N TYR A 10 5.07 -2.75 -12.26
CA TYR A 10 4.08 -3.71 -12.71
C TYR A 10 3.86 -3.55 -14.22
N PRO A 11 3.60 -4.65 -14.94
CA PRO A 11 3.34 -4.59 -16.37
C PRO A 11 2.06 -3.80 -16.70
N ASP A 12 1.98 -3.27 -17.92
CA ASP A 12 0.78 -2.54 -18.38
C ASP A 12 -0.42 -3.47 -18.63
N GLU A 13 -0.18 -4.76 -18.85
CA GLU A 13 -1.22 -5.74 -19.15
C GLU A 13 -1.91 -6.21 -17.87
N TYR A 14 -3.22 -5.95 -17.78
CA TYR A 14 -4.00 -6.18 -16.56
C TYR A 14 -3.95 -7.63 -16.05
N GLN A 15 -4.02 -8.64 -16.92
CA GLN A 15 -3.97 -10.04 -16.48
C GLN A 15 -2.60 -10.42 -15.91
N GLN A 16 -1.51 -9.85 -16.40
CA GLN A 16 -0.18 -10.01 -15.82
C GLN A 16 -0.10 -9.35 -14.44
N VAL A 17 -0.66 -8.15 -14.26
CA VAL A 17 -0.73 -7.50 -12.94
C VAL A 17 -1.49 -8.36 -11.95
N LEU A 18 -2.65 -8.92 -12.35
CA LEU A 18 -3.42 -9.82 -11.48
C LEU A 18 -2.60 -11.04 -11.05
N LYS A 19 -1.89 -11.68 -11.98
CA LYS A 19 -1.05 -12.85 -11.67
C LYS A 19 0.07 -12.51 -10.70
N ILE A 20 0.80 -11.42 -10.95
CA ILE A 20 1.92 -10.99 -10.11
C ILE A 20 1.41 -10.64 -8.71
N THR A 21 0.42 -9.76 -8.61
CA THR A 21 -0.10 -9.29 -7.31
C THR A 21 -0.76 -10.40 -6.50
N LYS A 22 -1.39 -11.38 -7.15
CA LYS A 22 -1.91 -12.56 -6.47
C LYS A 22 -0.80 -13.43 -5.90
N HIS A 23 0.25 -13.67 -6.69
CA HIS A 23 1.43 -14.40 -6.23
C HIS A 23 2.12 -13.67 -5.07
N GLU A 24 2.25 -12.34 -5.15
CA GLU A 24 2.84 -11.55 -4.06
C GLU A 24 2.04 -11.65 -2.75
N LEU A 25 0.70 -11.65 -2.85
CA LEU A 25 -0.16 -11.87 -1.69
C LEU A 25 0.01 -13.27 -1.11
N ASP A 26 -0.06 -14.30 -1.95
CA ASP A 26 -0.04 -15.71 -1.52
C ASP A 26 1.30 -16.10 -0.90
N GLU A 27 2.42 -15.63 -1.47
CA GLU A 27 3.78 -15.89 -0.98
C GLU A 27 4.27 -14.88 0.07
N ARG A 28 3.43 -13.89 0.42
CA ARG A 28 3.78 -12.78 1.34
C ARG A 28 5.08 -12.07 0.91
N THR A 29 5.21 -11.77 -0.38
CA THR A 29 6.34 -11.01 -0.90
C THR A 29 6.01 -9.51 -0.89
N PHE A 30 7.04 -8.71 -0.61
CA PHE A 30 6.92 -7.27 -0.40
C PHE A 30 7.87 -6.54 -1.35
N PRO A 31 7.37 -6.04 -2.50
CA PRO A 31 8.20 -5.37 -3.50
C PRO A 31 8.90 -4.15 -2.92
N LYS A 32 10.20 -4.02 -3.17
CA LYS A 32 10.92 -2.79 -2.84
C LYS A 32 10.33 -1.62 -3.59
N ILE A 33 10.20 -0.49 -2.90
CA ILE A 33 9.67 0.77 -3.46
C ILE A 33 10.78 1.80 -3.67
N MET A 34 10.53 2.73 -4.59
CA MET A 34 11.32 3.93 -4.78
C MET A 34 11.29 4.80 -3.50
N PRO A 35 12.35 5.58 -3.22
CA PRO A 35 12.36 6.47 -2.06
C PRO A 35 11.19 7.46 -2.08
N ILE A 36 10.52 7.60 -0.94
CA ILE A 36 9.42 8.57 -0.78
C ILE A 36 10.02 9.97 -0.62
N THR A 37 9.58 10.88 -1.48
CA THR A 37 10.06 12.28 -1.51
C THR A 37 9.29 13.20 -0.56
N ALA A 38 8.16 12.75 -0.01
CA ALA A 38 7.39 13.51 0.96
C ALA A 38 8.01 13.46 2.35
N ASP A 39 7.89 14.57 3.10
CA ASP A 39 8.28 14.62 4.51
C ASP A 39 7.24 13.89 5.39
N ILE A 40 7.47 12.59 5.59
CA ILE A 40 6.65 11.75 6.46
C ILE A 40 6.92 12.06 7.93
N ALA A 41 8.17 12.33 8.30
CA ALA A 41 8.59 12.54 9.68
C ALA A 41 7.95 13.81 10.28
N GLY A 42 7.93 14.91 9.53
CA GLY A 42 7.34 16.19 9.96
C GLY A 42 5.82 16.26 9.92
N SER A 43 5.14 15.23 9.41
CA SER A 43 3.68 15.21 9.24
C SER A 43 2.98 14.34 10.29
N ASN A 44 1.99 14.89 10.99
CA ASN A 44 1.15 14.13 11.93
C ASN A 44 -0.12 13.58 11.29
N HIS A 45 -0.52 14.11 10.14
CA HIS A 45 -1.73 13.70 9.42
C HIS A 45 -1.35 13.24 8.02
N ILE A 46 -1.65 11.99 7.69
CA ILE A 46 -1.24 11.35 6.44
C ILE A 46 -2.48 10.81 5.75
N ILE A 47 -2.77 11.30 4.54
CA ILE A 47 -3.79 10.70 3.68
C ILE A 47 -3.10 9.61 2.86
N LEU A 48 -3.56 8.37 3.00
CA LEU A 48 -3.00 7.21 2.32
C LEU A 48 -4.03 6.70 1.31
N ALA A 49 -3.82 6.99 0.03
CA ALA A 49 -4.72 6.58 -1.05
C ALA A 49 -4.19 5.34 -1.78
N PHE A 50 -5.03 4.32 -1.95
CA PHE A 50 -4.65 3.06 -2.60
C PHE A 50 -5.85 2.33 -3.23
N PRO A 51 -5.63 1.50 -4.27
CA PRO A 51 -6.64 0.57 -4.75
C PRO A 51 -6.78 -0.65 -3.83
N ASN A 52 -7.98 -1.21 -3.75
CA ASN A 52 -8.18 -2.54 -3.16
C ASN A 52 -7.61 -3.61 -4.10
N TRP A 53 -6.58 -4.33 -3.65
CA TRP A 53 -6.04 -5.49 -4.37
C TRP A 53 -6.34 -6.75 -3.57
N TRP A 54 -7.18 -7.61 -4.14
CA TRP A 54 -7.53 -8.92 -3.55
C TRP A 54 -8.16 -8.84 -2.15
N ASN A 55 -8.84 -7.75 -1.80
CA ASN A 55 -9.35 -7.44 -0.46
C ASN A 55 -8.25 -7.15 0.59
N HIS A 56 -7.04 -6.81 0.16
CA HIS A 56 -5.91 -6.46 1.02
C HIS A 56 -5.25 -5.15 0.58
N LEU A 57 -4.33 -4.63 1.40
CA LEU A 57 -3.44 -3.56 0.94
C LEU A 57 -2.61 -4.06 -0.24
N PRO A 58 -2.39 -3.23 -1.28
CA PRO A 58 -1.34 -3.50 -2.26
C PRO A 58 -0.01 -3.72 -1.53
N ARG A 59 0.74 -4.77 -1.90
CA ARG A 59 2.00 -5.11 -1.22
C ARG A 59 3.04 -3.97 -1.18
N PRO A 60 3.15 -3.09 -2.20
CA PRO A 60 4.00 -1.89 -2.10
C PRO A 60 3.60 -0.92 -0.99
N ILE A 61 2.30 -0.83 -0.65
CA ILE A 61 1.82 -0.03 0.47
C ILE A 61 2.25 -0.66 1.79
N VAL A 62 2.22 -1.98 1.91
CA VAL A 62 2.75 -2.68 3.10
C VAL A 62 4.24 -2.37 3.27
N THR A 63 5.03 -2.46 2.20
CA THR A 63 6.45 -2.07 2.24
C THR A 63 6.66 -0.63 2.67
N PHE A 64 5.83 0.30 2.19
CA PHE A 64 5.87 1.69 2.64
C PHE A 64 5.56 1.81 4.14
N MET A 65 4.52 1.14 4.61
CA MET A 65 4.11 1.18 6.02
C MET A 65 5.21 0.63 6.94
N GLU A 66 5.91 -0.43 6.54
CA GLU A 66 7.01 -1.01 7.33
C GLU A 66 8.28 -0.14 7.39
N GLN A 67 8.44 0.85 6.50
CA GLN A 67 9.63 1.71 6.45
C GLN A 67 9.64 2.86 7.46
N TYR A 68 8.49 3.20 8.06
CA TYR A 68 8.34 4.38 8.91
C TYR A 68 7.70 4.04 10.25
N GLN A 69 7.91 4.90 11.24
CA GLN A 69 7.19 4.84 12.52
C GLN A 69 5.92 5.69 12.46
N TRP A 70 4.81 5.10 12.91
CA TRP A 70 3.48 5.70 12.85
C TRP A 70 2.95 6.17 14.20
N GLN A 71 3.74 5.97 15.26
CA GLN A 71 3.45 6.50 16.59
C GLN A 71 3.12 8.01 16.51
N ASP A 72 1.99 8.39 17.12
CA ASP A 72 1.48 9.75 17.17
C ASP A 72 1.09 10.37 15.80
N LYS A 73 1.05 9.56 14.73
CA LYS A 73 0.52 9.95 13.42
C LYS A 73 -0.89 9.41 13.24
N THR A 74 -1.72 10.21 12.57
CA THR A 74 -3.07 9.82 12.15
C THR A 74 -3.09 9.54 10.66
N ILE A 75 -3.46 8.32 10.29
CA ILE A 75 -3.62 7.89 8.90
C ILE A 75 -5.08 7.98 8.50
N TYR A 76 -5.36 8.65 7.38
CA TYR A 76 -6.67 8.77 6.75
C TYR A 76 -6.66 7.93 5.45
N PRO A 77 -7.09 6.65 5.50
CA PRO A 77 -7.06 5.78 4.33
C PRO A 77 -8.18 6.13 3.34
N VAL A 78 -7.83 6.18 2.06
CA VAL A 78 -8.77 6.37 0.96
C VAL A 78 -8.61 5.19 0.01
N CYS A 79 -9.66 4.37 -0.13
CA CYS A 79 -9.61 3.17 -0.94
C CYS A 79 -10.49 3.29 -2.18
N THR A 80 -9.93 3.10 -3.37
CA THR A 80 -10.72 2.85 -4.58
C THR A 80 -11.03 1.36 -4.67
N HIS A 81 -12.30 1.02 -4.87
CA HIS A 81 -12.75 -0.36 -4.83
C HIS A 81 -13.95 -0.58 -5.76
N GLU A 82 -14.08 -1.78 -6.31
CA GLU A 82 -15.18 -2.17 -7.21
C GLU A 82 -16.38 -2.74 -6.42
N GLY A 83 -16.74 -2.07 -5.31
CA GLY A 83 -17.82 -2.49 -4.40
C GLY A 83 -17.38 -3.26 -3.14
N ASN A 84 -16.13 -3.73 -3.06
CA ASN A 84 -15.61 -4.51 -1.92
C ASN A 84 -15.21 -3.69 -0.69
N ARG A 85 -15.40 -2.36 -0.72
CA ARG A 85 -14.97 -1.44 0.35
C ARG A 85 -13.47 -1.63 0.61
N PHE A 86 -13.06 -1.65 1.88
CA PHE A 86 -11.65 -1.80 2.26
C PHE A 86 -11.17 -3.27 2.31
N GLY A 87 -12.05 -4.26 2.22
CA GLY A 87 -11.67 -5.63 2.56
C GLY A 87 -11.04 -5.71 3.94
N ASP A 88 -9.88 -6.34 4.03
CA ASP A 88 -9.06 -6.47 5.23
C ASP A 88 -8.03 -5.34 5.42
N SER A 89 -7.94 -4.41 4.46
CA SER A 89 -6.90 -3.37 4.44
C SER A 89 -6.87 -2.50 5.69
N LEU A 90 -8.02 -2.23 6.33
CA LEU A 90 -8.06 -1.46 7.58
C LEU A 90 -7.50 -2.23 8.76
N ASN A 91 -7.71 -3.55 8.80
CA ASN A 91 -7.12 -4.41 9.83
C ASN A 91 -5.60 -4.46 9.64
N GLU A 92 -5.13 -4.71 8.41
CA GLU A 92 -3.69 -4.68 8.10
C GLU A 92 -3.04 -3.33 8.49
N LEU A 93 -3.69 -2.20 8.20
CA LEU A 93 -3.19 -0.88 8.63
C LEU A 93 -3.12 -0.78 10.16
N SER A 94 -4.12 -1.29 10.89
CA SER A 94 -4.15 -1.25 12.36
C SER A 94 -3.13 -2.18 13.03
N GLU A 95 -2.68 -3.23 12.33
CA GLU A 95 -1.65 -4.15 12.81
C GLU A 95 -0.24 -3.60 12.61
N ILE A 96 -0.03 -2.81 11.56
CA ILE A 96 1.28 -2.24 11.22
C ILE A 96 1.53 -0.88 11.89
N ALA A 97 0.49 -0.04 12.01
CA ALA A 97 0.59 1.35 12.47
C ALA A 97 0.52 1.52 13.99
#